data_AF-A0A6P6WPD0-F1
#
_entry.id   AF-A0A6P6WPD0-F1
#
_cell.length_a   1.000
_cell.length_b   1.000
_cell.length_c   1.000
_cell.angle_alpha   90.00
_cell.angle_beta   90.00
_cell.angle_gamma   90.00
#
_symmetry.space_group_name_H-M   'P 1'
#
loop_
_entity.id
_entity.type
_entity.pdbx_description
1 polymer ?
#
loop_
_entity_poly.entity_id
_entity_poly.type
_entity_poly.pdbx_seq_one_letter_code
_entity_poly.pdbx_strand_id
1 'polypeptide(L)'
;MVDQGEQITQAVSIPIIGDGDNGYGNAINVKRTVKGYIRAGFAGVILEDQVSPKACGHTRGRKVVSREEAVMRIKAAVDARKESGSDIVIVARTDSRQAVSVEESLWRSRSLADAGADVLFIDALESKEEMKALCEVYPLVPKMANMLEGGGKTPILSPMELEEIGYKLVVYPLSLMGVSIRAMQDALTAIKGGRMPSPGSMPSFEEIKDILGFNKYYEEEKRYATNISQLTSQSGYSSASSDTYSTQQISEGDKDQKNQSVQDPVVEVFTPEVYNKYAADNSSGPFSGIWSIKLRVKITGRDGFEKLDIQIPAGFLEGITNIVPALGGINIKALLDDADGGGGKVLLDFKDRMGDRIQVFLE
;
A
#
# COMPACT_ATOMS: atom_id res chain seq x y z
N MET A 1 6.94 -5.81 -8.89
CA MET A 1 7.09 -7.06 -8.10
C MET A 1 8.05 -6.85 -6.95
N VAL A 2 9.33 -6.51 -7.21
CA VAL A 2 10.31 -6.23 -6.13
C VAL A 2 9.82 -5.13 -5.19
N ASP A 3 9.46 -3.95 -5.70
CA ASP A 3 9.05 -2.80 -4.87
C ASP A 3 7.82 -3.10 -4.01
N GLN A 4 6.81 -3.77 -4.59
CA GLN A 4 5.62 -4.20 -3.84
C GLN A 4 5.98 -5.24 -2.78
N GLY A 5 6.91 -6.14 -3.10
CA GLY A 5 7.42 -7.14 -2.18
C GLY A 5 8.13 -6.55 -0.98
N GLU A 6 9.00 -5.57 -1.23
CA GLU A 6 9.74 -4.85 -0.19
C GLU A 6 8.81 -4.16 0.81
N GLN A 7 7.72 -3.55 0.34
CA GLN A 7 6.71 -2.98 1.25
C GLN A 7 6.06 -4.04 2.15
N ILE A 8 5.79 -5.24 1.61
CA ILE A 8 5.16 -6.33 2.37
C ILE A 8 6.14 -6.91 3.39
N THR A 9 7.37 -7.22 2.97
CA THR A 9 8.40 -7.84 3.83
C THR A 9 8.87 -6.90 4.94
N GLN A 10 8.88 -5.58 4.73
CA GLN A 10 9.18 -4.61 5.78
C GLN A 10 8.04 -4.45 6.80
N ALA A 11 6.80 -4.75 6.39
CA ALA A 11 5.62 -4.62 7.25
C ALA A 11 5.42 -5.81 8.20
N VAL A 12 6.06 -6.97 7.94
CA VAL A 12 5.82 -8.20 8.70
C VAL A 12 7.11 -8.94 9.03
N SER A 13 7.11 -9.69 10.14
CA SER A 13 8.25 -10.53 10.53
C SER A 13 8.12 -11.99 10.07
N ILE A 14 7.00 -12.36 9.44
CA ILE A 14 6.78 -13.72 8.94
C ILE A 14 7.49 -13.91 7.58
N PRO A 15 8.05 -15.10 7.28
CA PRO A 15 8.69 -15.37 6.00
C PRO A 15 7.73 -15.19 4.82
N ILE A 16 8.15 -14.45 3.79
CA ILE A 16 7.37 -14.22 2.57
C ILE A 16 8.00 -14.94 1.39
N ILE A 17 7.18 -15.73 0.69
CA ILE A 17 7.53 -16.32 -0.61
C ILE A 17 6.86 -15.48 -1.70
N GLY A 18 7.64 -14.90 -2.59
CA GLY A 18 7.13 -14.07 -3.69
C GLY A 18 6.99 -14.85 -4.99
N ASP A 19 5.95 -14.55 -5.78
CA ASP A 19 5.84 -15.01 -7.16
C ASP A 19 6.86 -14.27 -8.04
N GLY A 20 7.83 -14.98 -8.62
CA GLY A 20 8.84 -14.45 -9.53
C GLY A 20 8.50 -14.65 -11.00
N ASP A 21 7.27 -15.07 -11.30
CA ASP A 21 6.81 -15.44 -12.64
C ASP A 21 7.82 -16.39 -13.32
N ASN A 22 8.15 -16.12 -14.58
CA ASN A 22 9.15 -16.86 -15.34
C ASN A 22 10.58 -16.27 -15.23
N GLY A 23 10.82 -15.37 -14.27
CA GLY A 23 12.11 -14.70 -14.07
C GLY A 23 12.40 -13.52 -15.00
N TYR A 24 11.40 -13.07 -15.77
CA TYR A 24 11.41 -11.83 -16.57
C TYR A 24 12.47 -11.78 -17.68
N GLY A 25 12.81 -12.91 -18.28
CA GLY A 25 13.68 -12.98 -19.45
C GLY A 25 14.58 -14.21 -19.46
N ASN A 26 15.86 -13.99 -19.78
CA ASN A 26 16.86 -15.06 -19.87
C ASN A 26 17.52 -15.36 -18.50
N ALA A 27 18.55 -16.20 -18.50
CA ALA A 27 19.34 -16.54 -17.31
C ALA A 27 19.75 -15.34 -16.46
N ILE A 28 20.21 -14.26 -17.10
CA ILE A 28 20.73 -13.07 -16.42
C ILE A 28 19.59 -12.28 -15.79
N ASN A 29 18.42 -12.24 -16.44
CA ASN A 29 17.20 -11.68 -15.85
C ASN A 29 16.78 -12.48 -14.61
N VAL A 30 16.80 -13.81 -14.67
CA VAL A 30 16.50 -14.65 -13.49
C VAL A 30 17.44 -14.31 -12.34
N LYS A 31 18.76 -14.18 -12.59
CA LYS A 31 19.72 -13.79 -11.55
C LYS A 31 19.40 -12.42 -10.96
N ARG A 32 19.06 -11.44 -11.80
CA ARG A 32 18.66 -10.10 -11.35
C ARG A 32 17.40 -10.15 -10.49
N THR A 33 16.41 -10.96 -10.88
CA THR A 33 15.16 -11.16 -10.16
C THR A 33 15.43 -11.75 -8.77
N VAL A 34 16.16 -12.86 -8.68
CA VAL A 34 16.49 -13.51 -7.41
C VAL A 34 17.27 -12.57 -6.50
N LYS A 35 18.31 -11.89 -7.01
CA LYS A 35 19.05 -10.88 -6.22
C LYS A 35 18.18 -9.70 -5.78
N GLY A 36 17.20 -9.32 -6.60
CA GLY A 36 16.19 -8.31 -6.24
C GLY A 36 15.30 -8.77 -5.09
N TYR A 37 14.82 -10.02 -5.15
CA TYR A 37 13.96 -10.60 -4.11
C TYR A 37 14.71 -10.75 -2.79
N ILE A 38 15.98 -11.17 -2.83
CA ILE A 38 16.85 -11.22 -1.65
C ILE A 38 16.97 -9.82 -1.02
N ARG A 39 17.27 -8.77 -1.81
CA ARG A 39 17.39 -7.41 -1.29
C ARG A 39 16.07 -6.88 -0.71
N ALA A 40 14.95 -7.25 -1.31
CA ALA A 40 13.63 -6.91 -0.83
C ALA A 40 13.21 -7.74 0.41
N GLY A 41 14.05 -8.62 0.94
CA GLY A 41 13.75 -9.37 2.17
C GLY A 41 12.82 -10.57 1.99
N PHE A 42 12.64 -11.08 0.78
CA PHE A 42 11.89 -12.32 0.56
C PHE A 42 12.64 -13.53 1.11
N ALA A 43 11.91 -14.42 1.77
CA ALA A 43 12.41 -15.71 2.23
C ALA A 43 12.38 -16.78 1.12
N GLY A 44 11.56 -16.59 0.09
CA GLY A 44 11.52 -17.48 -1.06
C GLY A 44 11.03 -16.83 -2.34
N VAL A 45 11.27 -17.50 -3.46
CA VAL A 45 10.82 -17.08 -4.79
C VAL A 45 10.27 -18.28 -5.56
N ILE A 46 9.13 -18.09 -6.22
CA ILE A 46 8.54 -19.05 -7.15
C ILE A 46 8.98 -18.70 -8.56
N LEU A 47 9.52 -19.67 -9.30
CA LEU A 47 9.92 -19.51 -10.69
C LEU A 47 9.28 -20.57 -11.57
N GLU A 48 8.64 -20.14 -12.65
CA GLU A 48 7.88 -21.01 -13.56
C GLU A 48 8.51 -21.17 -14.95
N ASP A 49 8.09 -22.22 -15.65
CA ASP A 49 8.60 -22.60 -16.97
C ASP A 49 7.72 -22.13 -18.15
N GLN A 50 6.79 -21.20 -17.92
CA GLN A 50 5.99 -20.63 -19.00
C GLN A 50 6.84 -19.79 -19.97
N VAL A 51 6.39 -19.72 -21.22
CA VAL A 51 6.86 -18.74 -22.21
C VAL A 51 6.37 -17.33 -21.83
N SER A 52 7.06 -16.30 -22.29
CA SER A 52 6.55 -14.91 -22.20
C SER A 52 5.68 -14.57 -23.42
N PRO A 53 4.58 -13.81 -23.26
CA PRO A 53 3.96 -13.43 -21.99
C PRO A 53 3.31 -14.64 -21.30
N LYS A 54 3.41 -14.69 -19.96
CA LYS A 54 2.87 -15.80 -19.16
C LYS A 54 1.37 -15.66 -18.94
N ALA A 55 0.68 -16.78 -18.75
CA ALA A 55 -0.76 -16.84 -18.51
C ALA A 55 -1.05 -17.41 -17.12
N CYS A 56 -2.25 -17.14 -16.59
CA CYS A 56 -2.66 -17.72 -15.31
C CYS A 56 -2.78 -19.25 -15.43
N GLY A 57 -2.29 -19.94 -14.40
CA GLY A 57 -2.25 -21.39 -14.27
C GLY A 57 -3.58 -22.13 -14.42
N HIS A 58 -4.71 -21.45 -14.41
CA HIS A 58 -6.02 -22.08 -14.60
C HIS A 58 -6.74 -21.64 -15.90
N THR A 59 -6.03 -20.96 -16.80
CA THR A 59 -6.56 -20.50 -18.12
C THR A 59 -6.16 -21.44 -19.26
N ARG A 60 -6.76 -21.32 -20.46
CA ARG A 60 -6.46 -22.20 -21.63
C ARG A 60 -5.27 -21.69 -22.43
N GLY A 61 -4.60 -22.57 -23.17
CA GLY A 61 -3.59 -22.21 -24.17
C GLY A 61 -2.20 -21.90 -23.62
N ARG A 62 -1.87 -22.41 -22.42
CA ARG A 62 -0.54 -22.30 -21.84
C ARG A 62 0.51 -22.94 -22.74
N LYS A 63 1.70 -22.35 -22.72
CA LYS A 63 2.89 -22.85 -23.38
C LYS A 63 4.05 -22.78 -22.41
N VAL A 64 4.83 -23.85 -22.36
CA VAL A 64 6.05 -23.93 -21.57
C VAL A 64 7.26 -23.89 -22.47
N VAL A 65 8.40 -23.45 -21.93
CA VAL A 65 9.68 -23.46 -22.63
C VAL A 65 10.24 -24.87 -22.76
N SER A 66 11.35 -25.01 -23.50
CA SER A 66 12.06 -26.28 -23.59
C SER A 66 12.52 -26.75 -22.20
N ARG A 67 12.79 -28.05 -22.07
CA ARG A 67 13.28 -28.65 -20.81
C ARG A 67 14.60 -28.01 -20.38
N GLU A 68 15.47 -27.73 -21.34
CA GLU A 68 16.79 -27.12 -21.14
C GLU A 68 16.65 -25.70 -20.57
N GLU A 69 15.71 -24.92 -21.11
CA GLU A 69 15.47 -23.56 -20.62
C GLU A 69 14.86 -23.56 -19.22
N ALA A 70 13.92 -24.47 -18.93
CA ALA A 70 13.33 -24.60 -17.59
C ALA A 70 14.40 -24.93 -16.53
N VAL A 71 15.26 -25.90 -16.81
CA VAL A 71 16.39 -26.28 -15.93
C VAL A 71 17.39 -25.12 -15.81
N MET A 72 17.69 -24.42 -16.92
CA MET A 72 18.59 -23.27 -16.92
C MET A 72 18.12 -22.18 -15.97
N ARG A 73 16.81 -21.87 -15.94
CA ARG A 73 16.26 -20.85 -15.03
C ARG A 73 16.51 -21.21 -13.57
N ILE A 74 16.27 -22.46 -13.18
CA ILE A 74 16.52 -22.91 -11.79
C ILE A 74 18.02 -22.89 -11.46
N LYS A 75 18.89 -23.33 -12.36
CA LYS A 75 20.35 -23.23 -12.15
C LYS A 75 20.80 -21.78 -11.96
N ALA A 76 20.30 -20.86 -12.79
CA ALA A 76 20.59 -19.44 -12.67
C ALA A 76 20.12 -18.87 -11.32
N ALA A 77 18.95 -19.29 -10.83
CA ALA A 77 18.44 -18.90 -9.52
C ALA A 77 19.33 -19.42 -8.37
N VAL A 78 19.73 -20.69 -8.42
CA VAL A 78 20.62 -21.32 -7.43
C VAL A 78 21.98 -20.63 -7.41
N ASP A 79 22.53 -20.28 -8.58
CA ASP A 79 23.79 -19.53 -8.67
C ASP A 79 23.65 -18.13 -8.08
N ALA A 80 22.54 -17.42 -8.37
CA ALA A 80 22.29 -16.10 -7.81
C ALA A 80 22.17 -16.12 -6.28
N ARG A 81 21.55 -17.15 -5.71
CA ARG A 81 21.50 -17.39 -4.27
C ARG A 81 22.90 -17.57 -3.69
N LYS A 82 23.70 -18.49 -4.24
CA LYS A 82 25.07 -18.78 -3.80
C LYS A 82 25.97 -17.55 -3.87
N GLU A 83 25.94 -16.82 -4.98
CA GLU A 83 26.72 -15.59 -5.18
C GLU A 83 26.37 -14.47 -4.19
N SER A 84 25.14 -14.48 -3.67
CA SER A 84 24.68 -13.49 -2.71
C SER A 84 24.89 -13.91 -1.26
N GLY A 85 25.34 -15.15 -1.00
CA GLY A 85 25.46 -15.70 0.35
C GLY A 85 24.12 -15.81 1.09
N SER A 86 23.01 -15.90 0.35
CA SER A 86 21.65 -15.97 0.91
C SER A 86 21.16 -17.42 0.99
N ASP A 87 20.20 -17.65 1.87
CA ASP A 87 19.46 -18.90 2.07
C ASP A 87 18.05 -18.89 1.42
N ILE A 88 17.76 -17.92 0.54
CA ILE A 88 16.45 -17.80 -0.11
C ILE A 88 15.99 -19.14 -0.71
N VAL A 89 14.74 -19.50 -0.44
CA VAL A 89 14.12 -20.74 -0.91
C VAL A 89 13.70 -20.59 -2.37
N ILE A 90 14.15 -21.51 -3.22
CA ILE A 90 13.80 -21.55 -4.64
C ILE A 90 12.69 -22.59 -4.85
N VAL A 91 11.49 -22.08 -5.09
CA VAL A 91 10.32 -22.89 -5.44
C VAL A 91 10.25 -23.01 -6.96
N ALA A 92 10.48 -24.22 -7.47
CA ALA A 92 10.40 -24.50 -8.89
C ALA A 92 8.98 -24.92 -9.28
N ARG A 93 8.33 -24.08 -10.08
CA ARG A 93 6.99 -24.31 -10.62
C ARG A 93 7.07 -24.83 -12.05
N THR A 94 6.22 -25.81 -12.39
CA THR A 94 5.95 -26.17 -13.79
C THR A 94 4.47 -26.06 -14.12
N ASP A 95 4.17 -25.47 -15.27
CA ASP A 95 2.82 -25.36 -15.85
C ASP A 95 2.58 -26.40 -16.96
N SER A 96 3.52 -27.34 -17.14
CA SER A 96 3.49 -28.33 -18.21
C SER A 96 2.31 -29.31 -18.13
N ARG A 97 1.58 -29.38 -16.99
CA ARG A 97 0.48 -30.34 -16.83
C ARG A 97 -0.62 -30.10 -17.84
N GLN A 98 -1.00 -28.85 -18.03
CA GLN A 98 -2.00 -28.48 -19.02
C GLN A 98 -1.37 -28.20 -20.39
N ALA A 99 -0.14 -27.68 -20.43
CA ALA A 99 0.51 -27.34 -21.70
C ALA A 99 0.98 -28.57 -22.49
N VAL A 100 1.32 -29.67 -21.80
CA VAL A 100 1.88 -30.89 -22.39
C VAL A 100 1.21 -32.14 -21.82
N SER A 101 1.59 -32.60 -20.62
CA SER A 101 1.02 -33.79 -19.95
C SER A 101 1.44 -33.90 -18.47
N VAL A 102 0.84 -34.83 -17.71
CA VAL A 102 1.27 -35.18 -16.34
C VAL A 102 2.70 -35.68 -16.35
N GLU A 103 3.02 -36.62 -17.24
CA GLU A 103 4.31 -37.30 -17.32
C GLU A 103 5.45 -36.30 -17.60
N GLU A 104 5.22 -35.34 -18.50
CA GLU A 104 6.16 -34.25 -18.75
C GLU A 104 6.40 -33.42 -17.48
N SER A 105 5.33 -33.17 -16.71
CA SER A 105 5.41 -32.37 -15.47
C SER A 105 6.17 -33.08 -14.37
N LEU A 106 6.00 -34.40 -14.23
CA LEU A 106 6.77 -35.21 -13.29
C LEU A 106 8.25 -35.28 -13.69
N TRP A 107 8.53 -35.45 -14.99
CA TRP A 107 9.91 -35.42 -15.51
C TRP A 107 10.59 -34.07 -15.25
N ARG A 108 9.89 -32.96 -15.52
CA ARG A 108 10.39 -31.61 -15.24
C ARG A 108 10.64 -31.44 -13.76
N SER A 109 9.68 -31.78 -12.90
CA SER A 109 9.81 -31.65 -11.45
C SER A 109 11.06 -32.36 -10.92
N ARG A 110 11.36 -33.57 -11.39
CA ARG A 110 12.62 -34.27 -11.05
C ARG A 110 13.85 -33.49 -11.51
N SER A 111 13.86 -33.04 -12.76
CA SER A 111 14.98 -32.30 -13.34
C SER A 111 15.22 -30.94 -12.66
N LEU A 112 14.15 -30.28 -12.20
CA LEU A 112 14.22 -29.01 -11.47
C LEU A 112 14.77 -29.24 -10.04
N ALA A 113 14.42 -30.35 -9.39
CA ALA A 113 15.04 -30.76 -8.12
C ALA A 113 16.53 -31.07 -8.30
N ASP A 114 16.90 -31.83 -9.33
CA ASP A 114 18.31 -32.12 -9.66
C ASP A 114 19.11 -30.85 -9.97
N ALA A 115 18.45 -29.80 -10.45
CA ALA A 115 19.05 -28.48 -10.67
C ALA A 115 19.26 -27.66 -9.38
N GLY A 116 18.73 -28.12 -8.25
CA GLY A 116 18.90 -27.52 -6.93
C GLY A 116 17.70 -26.69 -6.43
N ALA A 117 16.49 -26.90 -6.96
CA ALA A 117 15.28 -26.34 -6.37
C ALA A 117 15.01 -26.95 -4.98
N ASP A 118 14.58 -26.13 -4.02
CA ASP A 118 14.33 -26.58 -2.64
C ASP A 118 12.87 -26.99 -2.43
N VAL A 119 11.96 -26.53 -3.29
CA VAL A 119 10.53 -26.91 -3.27
C VAL A 119 10.04 -27.13 -4.70
N LEU A 120 9.21 -28.15 -4.89
CA LEU A 120 8.58 -28.44 -6.18
C LEU A 120 7.09 -28.09 -6.17
N PHE A 121 6.62 -27.58 -7.31
CA PHE A 121 5.23 -27.22 -7.51
C PHE A 121 4.80 -27.54 -8.95
N ILE A 122 3.83 -28.44 -9.14
CA ILE A 122 3.11 -28.57 -10.41
C ILE A 122 1.78 -27.84 -10.29
N ASP A 123 1.55 -26.88 -11.16
CA ASP A 123 0.29 -26.15 -11.17
C ASP A 123 -0.82 -26.93 -11.90
N ALA A 124 -2.05 -26.77 -11.41
CA ALA A 124 -3.26 -27.35 -11.99
C ALA A 124 -3.27 -28.89 -12.17
N LEU A 125 -2.75 -29.64 -11.19
CA LEU A 125 -2.97 -31.09 -11.09
C LEU A 125 -4.47 -31.37 -10.91
N GLU A 126 -5.01 -32.36 -11.63
CA GLU A 126 -6.47 -32.53 -11.79
C GLU A 126 -7.05 -33.64 -10.88
N SER A 127 -6.22 -34.39 -10.14
CA SER A 127 -6.69 -35.44 -9.24
C SER A 127 -5.78 -35.68 -8.02
N LYS A 128 -6.31 -36.34 -6.97
CA LYS A 128 -5.53 -36.74 -5.78
C LYS A 128 -4.38 -37.69 -6.16
N GLU A 129 -4.56 -38.50 -7.20
CA GLU A 129 -3.57 -39.46 -7.70
C GLU A 129 -2.40 -38.73 -8.37
N GLU A 130 -2.67 -37.71 -9.20
CA GLU A 130 -1.62 -36.86 -9.77
C GLU A 130 -0.84 -36.13 -8.65
N MET A 131 -1.56 -35.65 -7.63
CA MET A 131 -0.97 -35.00 -6.46
C MET A 131 -0.04 -35.94 -5.66
N LYS A 132 -0.46 -37.20 -5.44
CA LYS A 132 0.39 -38.24 -4.83
C LYS A 132 1.61 -38.56 -5.69
N ALA A 133 1.43 -38.67 -7.01
CA ALA A 133 2.53 -38.95 -7.92
C ALA A 133 3.62 -37.87 -7.85
N LEU A 134 3.24 -36.58 -7.81
CA LEU A 134 4.20 -35.49 -7.56
C LEU A 134 4.92 -35.67 -6.22
N CYS A 135 4.19 -36.08 -5.17
CA CYS A 135 4.79 -36.29 -3.87
C CYS A 135 5.90 -37.37 -3.88
N GLU A 136 5.74 -38.39 -4.72
CA GLU A 136 6.65 -39.52 -4.87
C GLU A 136 7.84 -39.25 -5.80
N VAL A 137 7.77 -38.26 -6.72
CA VAL A 137 8.83 -38.00 -7.72
C VAL A 137 10.21 -37.79 -7.09
N TYR A 138 10.25 -37.06 -5.97
CA TYR A 138 11.47 -36.75 -5.22
C TYR A 138 11.14 -36.62 -3.72
N PRO A 139 11.07 -37.72 -2.95
CA PRO A 139 10.48 -37.74 -1.61
C PRO A 139 11.08 -36.74 -0.61
N LEU A 140 12.38 -36.47 -0.72
CA LEU A 140 13.11 -35.58 0.22
C LEU A 140 12.92 -34.08 -0.05
N VAL A 141 12.40 -33.70 -1.22
CA VAL A 141 12.15 -32.29 -1.56
C VAL A 141 10.70 -31.95 -1.21
N PRO A 142 10.43 -30.90 -0.41
CA PRO A 142 9.08 -30.42 -0.11
C PRO A 142 8.26 -30.07 -1.36
N LYS A 143 6.93 -30.22 -1.24
CA LYS A 143 5.98 -29.93 -2.32
C LYS A 143 5.03 -28.85 -1.87
N MET A 144 4.72 -27.93 -2.78
CA MET A 144 3.75 -26.87 -2.59
C MET A 144 2.47 -27.18 -3.38
N ALA A 145 1.33 -27.08 -2.70
CA ALA A 145 0.01 -27.14 -3.30
C ALA A 145 -0.57 -25.73 -3.47
N ASN A 146 -1.33 -25.52 -4.54
CA ASN A 146 -2.01 -24.26 -4.82
C ASN A 146 -3.52 -24.47 -4.80
N MET A 147 -4.20 -23.88 -3.81
CA MET A 147 -5.63 -24.07 -3.57
C MET A 147 -6.41 -22.83 -4.04
N LEU A 148 -7.06 -22.97 -5.20
CA LEU A 148 -7.98 -21.96 -5.75
C LEU A 148 -9.43 -22.33 -5.41
N GLU A 149 -9.86 -21.94 -4.22
CA GLU A 149 -11.19 -22.24 -3.65
C GLU A 149 -12.35 -21.75 -4.53
N GLY A 150 -12.11 -20.79 -5.43
CA GLY A 150 -13.10 -20.22 -6.35
C GLY A 150 -13.37 -20.99 -7.65
N GLY A 151 -12.87 -22.22 -7.80
CA GLY A 151 -13.19 -23.08 -8.96
C GLY A 151 -12.04 -23.30 -9.95
N GLY A 152 -10.83 -23.52 -9.43
CA GLY A 152 -9.71 -24.02 -10.21
C GLY A 152 -9.90 -25.46 -10.72
N LYS A 153 -8.90 -25.95 -11.45
CA LYS A 153 -8.87 -27.34 -11.95
C LYS A 153 -8.52 -28.37 -10.86
N THR A 154 -7.77 -27.94 -9.86
CA THR A 154 -7.27 -28.81 -8.81
C THR A 154 -8.35 -29.07 -7.76
N PRO A 155 -8.55 -30.33 -7.35
CA PRO A 155 -9.45 -30.65 -6.23
C PRO A 155 -9.06 -29.84 -4.98
N ILE A 156 -10.04 -29.21 -4.34
CA ILE A 156 -9.81 -28.40 -3.14
C ILE A 156 -9.75 -29.30 -1.92
N LEU A 157 -8.59 -29.35 -1.28
CA LEU A 157 -8.30 -30.21 -0.14
C LEU A 157 -7.94 -29.36 1.08
N SER A 158 -8.28 -29.87 2.26
CA SER A 158 -7.86 -29.26 3.52
C SER A 158 -6.34 -29.40 3.73
N PRO A 159 -5.71 -28.55 4.56
CA PRO A 159 -4.30 -28.73 4.94
C PRO A 159 -3.97 -30.13 5.46
N MET A 160 -4.88 -30.74 6.23
CA MET A 160 -4.69 -32.10 6.76
C MET A 160 -4.66 -33.15 5.64
N GLU A 161 -5.59 -33.10 4.70
CA GLU A 161 -5.58 -34.02 3.54
C GLU A 161 -4.33 -33.83 2.66
N LEU A 162 -3.86 -32.58 2.51
CA LEU A 162 -2.63 -32.28 1.77
C LEU A 162 -1.40 -32.84 2.46
N GLU A 163 -1.33 -32.72 3.79
CA GLU A 163 -0.26 -33.30 4.59
C GLU A 163 -0.24 -34.83 4.51
N GLU A 164 -1.40 -35.49 4.57
CA GLU A 164 -1.54 -36.94 4.39
C GLU A 164 -1.03 -37.41 3.02
N ILE A 165 -1.20 -36.59 1.97
CA ILE A 165 -0.66 -36.86 0.63
C ILE A 165 0.86 -36.64 0.56
N GLY A 166 1.44 -35.83 1.46
CA GLY A 166 2.87 -35.55 1.55
C GLY A 166 3.28 -34.12 1.16
N TYR A 167 2.33 -33.20 0.98
CA TYR A 167 2.66 -31.78 0.80
C TYR A 167 3.18 -31.17 2.10
N LYS A 168 4.00 -30.12 1.97
CA LYS A 168 4.57 -29.39 3.10
C LYS A 168 4.26 -27.90 3.06
N LEU A 169 3.82 -27.39 1.91
CA LEU A 169 3.36 -26.03 1.74
C LEU A 169 2.01 -26.04 1.02
N VAL A 170 1.15 -25.10 1.39
CA VAL A 170 -0.09 -24.79 0.68
C VAL A 170 -0.22 -23.28 0.55
N VAL A 171 -0.66 -22.81 -0.62
CA VAL A 171 -0.93 -21.40 -0.87
C VAL A 171 -2.39 -21.18 -1.27
N TYR A 172 -2.92 -20.05 -0.84
CA TYR A 172 -4.31 -19.61 -1.05
C TYR A 172 -4.34 -18.25 -1.76
N PRO A 173 -3.96 -18.18 -3.04
CA PRO A 173 -3.65 -16.91 -3.70
C PRO A 173 -4.86 -16.00 -3.93
N LEU A 174 -6.09 -16.54 -3.88
CA LEU A 174 -7.30 -15.80 -4.18
C LEU A 174 -8.17 -15.46 -2.96
N SER A 175 -7.95 -16.08 -1.81
CA SER A 175 -8.91 -16.06 -0.70
C SER A 175 -9.06 -14.65 -0.12
N LEU A 176 -7.95 -14.00 0.23
CA LEU A 176 -7.97 -12.62 0.75
C LEU A 176 -8.49 -11.62 -0.29
N MET A 177 -8.13 -11.80 -1.56
CA MET A 177 -8.59 -10.95 -2.65
C MET A 177 -10.10 -11.09 -2.87
N GLY A 178 -10.61 -12.32 -2.93
CA GLY A 178 -12.04 -12.60 -3.10
C GLY A 178 -12.90 -12.07 -1.96
N VAL A 179 -12.46 -12.28 -0.72
CA VAL A 179 -13.14 -11.72 0.48
C VAL A 179 -13.14 -10.20 0.43
N SER A 180 -12.00 -9.57 0.12
CA SER A 180 -11.88 -8.11 0.04
C SER A 180 -12.78 -7.52 -1.06
N ILE A 181 -12.80 -8.12 -2.25
CA ILE A 181 -13.68 -7.71 -3.36
C ILE A 181 -15.13 -7.72 -2.89
N ARG A 182 -15.58 -8.81 -2.24
CA ARG A 182 -16.95 -8.93 -1.79
C ARG A 182 -17.29 -7.87 -0.74
N ALA A 183 -16.44 -7.70 0.27
CA ALA A 183 -16.63 -6.72 1.33
C ALA A 183 -16.72 -5.28 0.78
N MET A 184 -15.82 -4.91 -0.14
CA MET A 184 -15.84 -3.60 -0.79
C MET A 184 -17.12 -3.40 -1.63
N GLN A 185 -17.56 -4.41 -2.40
CA GLN A 185 -18.79 -4.34 -3.19
C GLN A 185 -20.04 -4.17 -2.31
N ASP A 186 -20.11 -4.88 -1.19
CA ASP A 186 -21.22 -4.78 -0.25
C ASP A 186 -21.26 -3.40 0.42
N ALA A 187 -20.11 -2.87 0.82
CA ALA A 187 -20.00 -1.52 1.36
C ALA A 187 -20.45 -0.45 0.35
N LEU A 188 -19.96 -0.51 -0.89
CA LEU A 188 -20.33 0.43 -1.94
C LEU A 188 -21.82 0.34 -2.30
N THR A 189 -22.40 -0.87 -2.27
CA THR A 189 -23.84 -1.07 -2.52
C THR A 189 -24.69 -0.44 -1.41
N ALA A 190 -24.28 -0.57 -0.14
CA ALA A 190 -24.94 0.08 0.98
C ALA A 190 -24.90 1.61 0.83
N ILE A 191 -23.72 2.17 0.56
CA ILE A 191 -23.50 3.62 0.40
C ILE A 191 -24.36 4.16 -0.74
N LYS A 192 -24.37 3.48 -1.90
CA LYS A 192 -25.23 3.86 -3.04
C LYS A 192 -26.72 3.90 -2.67
N GLY A 193 -27.15 3.04 -1.75
CA GLY A 193 -28.51 3.02 -1.22
C GLY A 193 -28.77 3.98 -0.05
N GLY A 194 -27.83 4.86 0.28
CA GLY A 194 -27.95 5.82 1.40
C GLY A 194 -27.77 5.21 2.78
N ARG A 195 -27.18 4.02 2.88
CA ARG A 195 -26.93 3.31 4.14
C ARG A 195 -25.43 3.19 4.41
N MET A 196 -25.05 3.18 5.67
CA MET A 196 -23.70 2.79 6.05
C MET A 196 -23.52 1.27 5.91
N PRO A 197 -22.30 0.77 5.61
CA PRO A 197 -21.98 -0.65 5.74
C PRO A 197 -22.29 -1.14 7.17
N SER A 198 -22.66 -2.42 7.31
CA SER A 198 -22.97 -2.99 8.62
C SER A 198 -21.78 -2.84 9.58
N PRO A 199 -21.98 -2.41 10.84
CA PRO A 199 -20.90 -2.31 11.82
C PRO A 199 -20.15 -3.64 12.03
N GLY A 200 -20.84 -4.78 11.92
CA GLY A 200 -20.19 -6.10 12.01
C GLY A 200 -19.25 -6.44 10.85
N SER A 201 -19.23 -5.61 9.80
CA SER A 201 -18.38 -5.76 8.62
C SER A 201 -17.23 -4.76 8.58
N MET A 202 -17.15 -3.85 9.55
CA MET A 202 -16.15 -2.78 9.59
C MET A 202 -15.44 -2.78 10.95
N PRO A 203 -14.10 -2.82 10.99
CA PRO A 203 -13.37 -2.58 12.23
C PRO A 203 -13.70 -1.18 12.76
N SER A 204 -13.75 -1.04 14.08
CA SER A 204 -13.83 0.25 14.76
C SER A 204 -12.65 1.14 14.40
N PHE A 205 -12.79 2.45 14.60
CA PHE A 205 -11.69 3.39 14.35
C PHE A 205 -10.46 3.10 15.21
N GLU A 206 -10.65 2.62 16.44
CA GLU A 206 -9.54 2.18 17.31
C GLU A 206 -8.82 0.96 16.74
N GLU A 207 -9.56 -0.05 16.26
CA GLU A 207 -8.95 -1.21 15.60
C GLU A 207 -8.20 -0.81 14.32
N ILE A 208 -8.73 0.14 13.53
CA ILE A 208 -8.03 0.66 12.34
C ILE A 208 -6.71 1.33 12.74
N LYS A 209 -6.70 2.19 13.76
CA LYS A 209 -5.47 2.82 14.26
C LYS A 209 -4.44 1.79 14.72
N ASP A 210 -4.90 0.76 15.43
CA ASP A 210 -4.02 -0.30 15.90
C ASP A 210 -3.40 -1.09 14.74
N ILE A 211 -4.23 -1.51 13.77
CA ILE A 211 -3.79 -2.21 12.55
C ILE A 211 -2.78 -1.38 11.75
N LEU A 212 -3.01 -0.07 11.62
CA LEU A 212 -2.11 0.85 10.93
C LEU A 212 -0.86 1.23 11.73
N GLY A 213 -0.75 0.79 12.99
CA GLY A 213 0.43 0.99 13.82
C GLY A 213 0.51 2.35 14.52
N PHE A 214 -0.59 3.11 14.60
CA PHE A 214 -0.62 4.41 15.29
C PHE A 214 -0.21 4.29 16.76
N ASN A 215 -0.70 3.25 17.44
CA ASN A 215 -0.40 3.05 18.86
C ASN A 215 1.11 2.87 19.08
N LYS A 216 1.78 2.07 18.24
CA LYS A 216 3.24 1.89 18.29
C LYS A 216 3.99 3.18 17.99
N TYR A 217 3.52 3.94 17.00
CA TYR A 217 4.10 5.23 16.66
C TYR A 217 4.05 6.19 17.85
N TYR A 218 2.88 6.34 18.51
CA TYR A 218 2.73 7.23 19.66
C TYR A 218 3.55 6.77 20.87
N GLU A 219 3.70 5.46 21.09
CA GLU A 219 4.60 4.94 22.13
C GLU A 219 6.06 5.27 21.86
N GLU A 220 6.50 5.17 20.60
CA GLU A 220 7.86 5.51 20.20
C GLU A 220 8.09 7.03 20.27
N GLU A 221 7.14 7.84 19.82
CA GLU A 221 7.16 9.31 19.90
C GLU A 221 7.39 9.80 21.34
N LYS A 222 6.70 9.20 22.32
CA LYS A 222 6.86 9.53 23.75
C LYS A 222 8.31 9.40 24.23
N ARG A 223 9.13 8.54 23.63
CA ARG A 223 10.55 8.37 24.00
C ARG A 223 11.41 9.56 23.59
N TYR A 224 10.99 10.32 22.57
CA TYR A 224 11.70 11.48 22.04
C TYR A 224 11.02 12.80 22.37
N ALA A 225 9.92 12.76 23.14
CA ALA A 225 9.27 13.95 23.65
C ALA A 225 10.27 14.76 24.48
N THR A 226 10.64 15.94 23.98
CA THR A 226 11.49 16.87 24.71
C THR A 226 10.63 17.75 25.59
N ASN A 227 11.08 17.98 26.82
CA ASN A 227 10.46 19.00 27.66
C ASN A 227 10.82 20.38 27.11
N ILE A 228 9.87 21.00 26.39
CA ILE A 228 9.95 22.39 25.91
C ILE A 228 10.08 23.40 27.08
N SER A 229 10.00 22.96 28.34
CA SER A 229 10.16 23.82 29.52
C SER A 229 11.58 24.35 29.77
N GLN A 230 12.62 23.85 29.06
CA GLN A 230 13.98 24.41 29.19
C GLN A 230 14.34 25.48 28.16
N LEU A 231 13.65 25.55 27.02
CA LEU A 231 13.96 26.53 25.94
C LEU A 231 13.38 27.92 26.19
N THR A 232 12.35 28.05 27.04
CA THR A 232 11.73 29.35 27.38
C THR A 232 12.44 30.13 28.49
N SER A 233 13.50 29.57 29.09
CA SER A 233 14.26 30.26 30.15
C SER A 233 15.35 31.22 29.64
N GLN A 234 15.63 31.26 28.33
CA GLN A 234 16.67 32.12 27.75
C GLN A 234 16.18 33.17 26.73
N SER A 235 14.93 33.11 26.29
CA SER A 235 14.33 34.18 25.48
C SER A 235 13.33 34.96 26.32
N GLY A 236 13.74 36.12 26.84
CA GLY A 236 12.93 37.02 27.69
C GLY A 236 11.75 37.69 26.98
N TYR A 237 10.92 36.93 26.28
CA TYR A 237 9.62 37.38 25.78
C TYR A 237 8.53 36.86 26.70
N SER A 238 7.95 37.77 27.47
CA SER A 238 6.74 37.56 28.24
C SER A 238 5.55 37.31 27.31
N SER A 239 5.17 36.05 27.11
CA SER A 239 3.84 35.70 26.60
C SER A 239 2.92 35.43 27.79
N ALA A 240 1.80 36.15 27.82
CA ALA A 240 0.76 36.04 28.83
C ALA A 240 0.25 34.60 28.96
N SER A 241 0.16 34.17 30.22
CA SER A 241 -0.43 32.92 30.70
C SER A 241 -1.88 32.73 30.22
N SER A 242 -2.19 31.59 29.61
CA SER A 242 -3.50 30.96 29.76
C SER A 242 -3.32 29.61 30.45
N ASP A 243 -3.43 29.67 31.77
CA ASP A 243 -3.39 28.53 32.65
C ASP A 243 -4.63 27.65 32.47
N THR A 244 -4.35 26.38 32.14
CA THR A 244 -4.98 25.15 32.64
C THR A 244 -6.49 24.94 32.53
N TYR A 245 -6.82 23.93 31.73
CA TYR A 245 -7.96 23.02 31.91
C TYR A 245 -8.06 22.53 33.37
N SER A 246 -9.08 22.99 34.08
CA SER A 246 -9.57 22.35 35.29
C SER A 246 -10.80 21.50 34.96
N THR A 247 -10.64 20.19 35.04
CA THR A 247 -11.75 19.23 34.99
C THR A 247 -12.57 19.36 36.27
N GLN A 248 -13.79 19.88 36.17
CA GLN A 248 -14.80 19.76 37.24
C GLN A 248 -15.98 18.93 36.75
N GLN A 249 -16.18 17.78 37.39
CA GLN A 249 -17.44 17.04 37.41
C GLN A 249 -18.50 17.85 38.16
N ILE A 250 -19.68 18.08 37.57
CA ILE A 250 -20.94 18.30 38.31
C ILE A 250 -22.10 17.59 37.58
N SER A 251 -22.97 17.07 38.44
CA SER A 251 -24.13 16.17 38.35
C SER A 251 -25.35 16.61 37.53
N GLU A 252 -26.25 15.63 37.33
CA GLU A 252 -27.62 15.70 36.81
C GLU A 252 -28.43 16.93 37.26
N GLY A 253 -29.21 17.50 36.32
CA GLY A 253 -30.30 18.41 36.64
C GLY A 253 -30.78 19.31 35.49
N ASP A 254 -31.93 18.93 34.93
CA ASP A 254 -32.97 19.79 34.34
C ASP A 254 -32.97 20.15 32.84
N LYS A 255 -34.20 20.32 32.36
CA LYS A 255 -34.73 20.19 31.00
C LYS A 255 -34.62 21.46 30.13
N ASP A 256 -34.78 21.19 28.84
CA ASP A 256 -35.37 22.02 27.77
C ASP A 256 -34.50 23.04 26.98
N GLN A 257 -34.50 22.78 25.66
CA GLN A 257 -34.47 23.72 24.52
C GLN A 257 -33.17 24.44 24.14
N LYS A 258 -32.53 24.03 23.03
CA LYS A 258 -32.70 24.59 21.66
C LYS A 258 -31.55 24.16 20.73
N ASN A 259 -31.89 23.90 19.47
CA ASN A 259 -30.99 23.72 18.33
C ASN A 259 -29.83 24.73 18.33
N GLN A 260 -28.59 24.23 18.38
CA GLN A 260 -27.43 24.93 17.85
C GLN A 260 -26.58 23.95 17.04
N SER A 261 -26.30 24.34 15.81
CA SER A 261 -25.41 23.67 14.87
C SER A 261 -24.03 23.45 15.50
N VAL A 262 -23.59 22.20 15.53
CA VAL A 262 -22.20 21.86 15.86
C VAL A 262 -21.34 22.38 14.70
N GLN A 263 -20.62 23.47 14.94
CA GLN A 263 -19.56 23.93 14.06
C GLN A 263 -18.42 22.91 14.16
N ASP A 264 -18.08 22.27 13.03
CA ASP A 264 -16.93 21.36 12.97
C ASP A 264 -15.65 22.11 13.40
N PRO A 265 -14.74 21.46 14.16
CA PRO A 265 -13.54 22.11 14.65
C PRO A 265 -12.62 22.46 13.47
N VAL A 266 -12.22 23.73 13.41
CA VAL A 266 -11.16 24.20 12.52
C VAL A 266 -9.87 23.46 12.88
N VAL A 267 -9.38 22.62 11.96
CA VAL A 267 -8.08 21.97 12.11
C VAL A 267 -6.99 23.01 11.86
N GLU A 268 -6.41 23.54 12.93
CA GLU A 268 -5.18 24.34 12.84
C GLU A 268 -3.99 23.40 12.58
N VAL A 269 -3.44 23.48 11.37
CA VAL A 269 -2.19 22.80 11.01
C VAL A 269 -1.03 23.63 11.55
N PHE A 270 -0.43 23.19 12.66
CA PHE A 270 0.85 23.73 13.12
C PHE A 270 1.99 23.17 12.27
N THR A 271 2.79 24.06 11.68
CA THR A 271 3.99 23.70 10.92
C THR A 271 5.13 23.30 11.86
N PRO A 272 5.82 22.17 11.63
CA PRO A 272 7.04 21.84 12.36
C PRO A 272 8.16 22.85 11.99
N GLU A 273 8.86 23.38 12.99
CA GLU A 273 10.00 24.32 12.85
C GLU A 273 11.24 23.73 12.13
N VAL A 274 11.13 22.53 11.55
CA VAL A 274 12.24 21.74 10.99
C VAL A 274 12.90 22.41 9.77
N TYR A 275 12.27 23.41 9.16
CA TYR A 275 12.82 24.10 7.99
C TYR A 275 13.71 25.32 8.28
N ASN A 276 13.80 25.79 9.53
CA ASN A 276 14.64 26.96 9.87
C ASN A 276 16.16 26.66 9.91
N LYS A 277 16.58 25.40 9.74
CA LYS A 277 18.02 25.05 9.73
C LYS A 277 18.79 25.41 8.46
N TYR A 278 18.12 25.99 7.45
CA TYR A 278 18.78 26.55 6.27
C TYR A 278 18.90 28.09 6.28
N ALA A 279 18.51 28.76 7.36
CA ALA A 279 18.61 30.22 7.48
C ALA A 279 19.91 30.69 8.18
N ALA A 280 21.02 30.02 7.88
CA ALA A 280 22.36 30.51 8.23
C ALA A 280 23.08 30.96 6.96
N ASP A 281 22.49 31.90 6.24
CA ASP A 281 23.26 32.80 5.37
C ASP A 281 22.50 34.12 5.19
N ASN A 282 23.13 35.20 5.66
CA ASN A 282 22.68 36.58 5.53
C ASN A 282 22.79 37.07 4.08
N SER A 283 21.97 36.51 3.19
CA SER A 283 21.72 37.08 1.87
C SER A 283 20.22 37.30 1.71
N SER A 284 19.82 38.55 1.65
CA SER A 284 18.47 39.01 1.32
C SER A 284 18.07 38.49 -0.07
N GLY A 285 17.43 37.33 -0.12
CA GLY A 285 16.81 36.77 -1.31
C GLY A 285 15.34 37.24 -1.43
N PRO A 286 14.75 37.28 -2.65
CA PRO A 286 13.39 37.82 -2.89
C PRO A 286 12.23 37.02 -2.27
N PHE A 287 12.51 36.04 -1.40
CA PHE A 287 11.57 34.96 -1.06
C PHE A 287 11.22 34.84 0.43
N SER A 288 11.57 35.82 1.27
CA SER A 288 11.20 35.78 2.71
C SER A 288 9.74 36.14 2.98
N GLY A 289 9.01 36.76 2.04
CA GLY A 289 7.67 37.31 2.27
C GLY A 289 6.48 36.46 1.83
N ILE A 290 6.68 35.45 0.97
CA ILE A 290 5.55 34.65 0.42
C ILE A 290 4.93 33.74 1.49
N TRP A 291 5.72 33.31 2.48
CA TRP A 291 5.25 32.43 3.56
C TRP A 291 4.40 33.15 4.61
N SER A 292 4.43 34.50 4.66
CA SER A 292 3.56 35.30 5.52
C SER A 292 2.21 35.67 4.88
N ILE A 293 2.03 35.39 3.59
CA ILE A 293 0.80 35.70 2.86
C ILE A 293 -0.19 34.53 2.98
N LYS A 294 -1.41 34.81 3.42
CA LYS A 294 -2.49 33.82 3.47
C LYS A 294 -3.44 34.00 2.29
N LEU A 295 -3.91 32.88 1.75
CA LEU A 295 -4.95 32.82 0.74
C LEU A 295 -6.17 32.17 1.35
N ARG A 296 -7.34 32.76 1.15
CA ARG A 296 -8.61 32.12 1.48
C ARG A 296 -9.25 31.59 0.21
N VAL A 297 -9.62 30.32 0.19
CA VAL A 297 -10.26 29.67 -0.95
C VAL A 297 -11.66 29.25 -0.56
N LYS A 298 -12.65 29.75 -1.31
CA LYS A 298 -14.07 29.51 -1.07
C LYS A 298 -14.72 28.87 -2.29
N ILE A 299 -15.48 27.80 -2.07
CA ILE A 299 -16.28 27.12 -3.10
C ILE A 299 -17.74 27.14 -2.68
N THR A 300 -18.58 27.73 -3.51
CA THR A 300 -20.03 27.74 -3.33
C THR A 300 -20.68 26.89 -4.42
N GLY A 301 -21.45 25.90 -4.00
CA GLY A 301 -22.22 25.03 -4.88
C GLY A 301 -23.23 25.81 -5.71
N ARG A 302 -23.61 25.25 -6.86
CA ARG A 302 -24.71 25.80 -7.71
C ARG A 302 -26.05 25.97 -6.99
N ASP A 303 -26.25 25.24 -5.89
CA ASP A 303 -27.39 25.28 -4.98
C ASP A 303 -27.30 26.42 -3.94
N GLY A 304 -26.20 27.17 -3.95
CA GLY A 304 -25.94 28.28 -3.04
C GLY A 304 -25.31 27.87 -1.71
N PHE A 305 -25.06 26.58 -1.48
CA PHE A 305 -24.42 26.09 -0.26
C PHE A 305 -22.89 26.19 -0.34
N GLU A 306 -22.26 26.56 0.75
CA GLU A 306 -20.81 26.59 0.86
C GLU A 306 -20.27 25.16 0.98
N LYS A 307 -19.43 24.76 0.02
CA LYS A 307 -18.80 23.43 -0.02
C LYS A 307 -17.41 23.43 0.60
N LEU A 308 -16.73 24.58 0.59
CA LEU A 308 -15.37 24.73 1.10
C LEU A 308 -15.11 26.19 1.44
N ASP A 309 -14.47 26.45 2.58
CA ASP A 309 -13.92 27.76 2.96
C ASP A 309 -12.68 27.53 3.83
N ILE A 310 -11.50 27.69 3.25
CA ILE A 310 -10.21 27.34 3.89
C ILE A 310 -9.19 28.47 3.73
N GLN A 311 -8.30 28.61 4.72
CA GLN A 311 -7.12 29.46 4.64
C GLN A 311 -5.87 28.62 4.45
N ILE A 312 -5.02 29.00 3.49
CA ILE A 312 -3.78 28.30 3.16
C ILE A 312 -2.63 29.29 2.96
N PRO A 313 -1.39 28.97 3.36
CA PRO A 313 -0.24 29.80 3.05
C PRO A 313 0.02 29.84 1.54
N ALA A 314 0.39 31.01 1.00
CA ALA A 314 0.74 31.17 -0.42
C ALA A 314 1.99 30.35 -0.84
N GLY A 315 2.79 29.85 0.11
CA GLY A 315 3.86 28.88 -0.16
C GLY A 315 3.38 27.46 -0.52
N PHE A 316 2.10 27.15 -0.32
CA PHE A 316 1.52 25.82 -0.55
C PHE A 316 0.78 25.69 -1.89
N LEU A 317 1.06 26.58 -2.85
CA LEU A 317 0.34 26.66 -4.13
C LEU A 317 0.41 25.40 -4.99
N GLU A 318 1.50 24.64 -4.96
CA GLU A 318 1.59 23.39 -5.74
C GLU A 318 0.66 22.29 -5.21
N GLY A 319 0.35 22.30 -3.90
CA GLY A 319 -0.55 21.34 -3.27
C GLY A 319 -2.05 21.68 -3.43
N ILE A 320 -2.38 22.93 -3.80
CA ILE A 320 -3.76 23.41 -3.86
C ILE A 320 -4.60 22.67 -4.90
N THR A 321 -3.98 22.18 -5.98
CA THR A 321 -4.66 21.46 -7.07
C THR A 321 -5.14 20.08 -6.64
N ASN A 322 -4.56 19.51 -5.58
CA ASN A 322 -5.06 18.28 -4.96
C ASN A 322 -6.33 18.52 -4.14
N ILE A 323 -6.52 19.75 -3.63
CA ILE A 323 -7.68 20.14 -2.81
C ILE A 323 -8.80 20.71 -3.72
N VAL A 324 -8.42 21.54 -4.69
CA VAL A 324 -9.32 22.19 -5.65
C VAL A 324 -8.78 21.99 -7.07
N PRO A 325 -9.14 20.87 -7.74
CA PRO A 325 -8.63 20.56 -9.08
C PRO A 325 -8.95 21.61 -10.14
N ALA A 326 -10.03 22.38 -9.95
CA ALA A 326 -10.44 23.47 -10.84
C ALA A 326 -9.44 24.65 -10.89
N LEU A 327 -8.50 24.73 -9.94
CA LEU A 327 -7.39 25.69 -9.97
C LEU A 327 -6.19 25.19 -10.80
N GLY A 328 -6.26 23.96 -11.33
CA GLY A 328 -5.23 23.39 -12.19
C GLY A 328 -4.97 24.23 -13.44
N GLY A 329 -3.72 24.64 -13.62
CA GLY A 329 -3.29 25.47 -14.76
C GLY A 329 -3.44 26.98 -14.55
N ILE A 330 -3.95 27.43 -13.40
CA ILE A 330 -4.00 28.85 -13.06
C ILE A 330 -2.69 29.25 -12.37
N ASN A 331 -1.99 30.24 -12.94
CA ASN A 331 -0.75 30.75 -12.36
C ASN A 331 -1.05 31.77 -11.24
N ILE A 332 -1.44 31.25 -10.07
CA ILE A 332 -1.78 32.06 -8.89
C ILE A 332 -0.58 32.91 -8.43
N LYS A 333 0.65 32.45 -8.68
CA LYS A 333 1.87 33.20 -8.38
C LYS A 333 1.93 34.53 -9.15
N ALA A 334 1.62 34.52 -10.45
CA ALA A 334 1.56 35.75 -11.24
C ALA A 334 0.47 36.72 -10.74
N LEU A 335 -0.66 36.18 -10.26
CA LEU A 335 -1.75 37.00 -9.70
C LEU A 335 -1.39 37.63 -8.35
N LEU A 336 -0.51 36.99 -7.58
CA LEU A 336 0.05 37.54 -6.35
C LEU A 336 1.08 38.64 -6.63
N ASP A 337 1.92 38.46 -7.64
CA ASP A 337 2.92 39.45 -8.06
C ASP A 337 2.25 40.74 -8.59
N ASP A 338 1.06 40.63 -9.20
CA ASP A 338 0.24 41.75 -9.66
C ASP A 338 -0.67 42.36 -8.56
N ALA A 339 -0.72 41.74 -7.37
CA ALA A 339 -1.53 42.21 -6.25
C ALA A 339 -0.72 43.13 -5.33
N ASP A 340 -0.90 44.44 -5.46
CA ASP A 340 -0.36 45.45 -4.54
C ASP A 340 -0.93 45.29 -3.11
N GLY A 341 -0.36 44.37 -2.33
CA GLY A 341 -0.26 44.34 -0.85
C GLY A 341 -1.50 44.50 0.04
N GLY A 342 -2.71 44.65 -0.51
CA GLY A 342 -3.94 44.88 0.25
C GLY A 342 -4.67 43.59 0.57
N GLY A 343 -4.73 43.22 1.86
CA GLY A 343 -5.57 42.13 2.36
C GLY A 343 -7.06 42.36 2.06
N GLY A 344 -7.78 41.28 1.74
CA GLY A 344 -9.19 41.27 1.33
C GLY A 344 -9.45 41.34 -0.18
N LYS A 345 -8.41 41.38 -1.02
CA LYS A 345 -8.56 41.46 -2.48
C LYS A 345 -8.95 40.10 -3.07
N VAL A 346 -9.98 40.09 -3.92
CA VAL A 346 -10.34 38.90 -4.72
C VAL A 346 -9.31 38.73 -5.84
N LEU A 347 -8.56 37.63 -5.81
CA LEU A 347 -7.61 37.25 -6.85
C LEU A 347 -8.29 36.50 -7.99
N LEU A 348 -9.29 35.67 -7.67
CA LEU A 348 -10.05 34.88 -8.63
C LEU A 348 -11.51 34.77 -8.20
N ASP A 349 -12.42 34.85 -9.17
CA ASP A 349 -13.85 34.57 -8.99
C ASP A 349 -14.41 34.05 -10.32
N PHE A 350 -14.67 32.75 -10.39
CA PHE A 350 -15.18 32.12 -11.61
C PHE A 350 -16.09 30.94 -11.30
N LYS A 351 -16.80 30.45 -12.31
CA LYS A 351 -17.58 29.22 -12.23
C LYS A 351 -16.84 28.10 -12.93
N ASP A 352 -16.73 26.96 -12.27
CA ASP A 352 -16.14 25.77 -12.87
C ASP A 352 -17.09 25.08 -13.86
N ARG A 353 -16.64 23.97 -14.46
CA ARG A 353 -17.46 23.21 -15.43
C ARG A 353 -18.69 22.54 -14.80
N MET A 354 -18.72 22.39 -13.48
CA MET A 354 -19.83 21.80 -12.72
C MET A 354 -20.84 22.87 -12.26
N GLY A 355 -20.52 24.15 -12.47
CA GLY A 355 -21.35 25.30 -12.12
C GLY A 355 -21.14 25.81 -10.70
N ASP A 356 -20.13 25.30 -9.99
CA ASP A 356 -19.73 25.77 -8.66
C ASP A 356 -18.93 27.06 -8.81
N ARG A 357 -19.19 28.04 -7.93
CA ARG A 357 -18.46 29.31 -7.90
C ARG A 357 -17.23 29.15 -7.01
N ILE A 358 -16.06 29.45 -7.54
CA ILE A 358 -14.77 29.37 -6.85
C ILE A 358 -14.21 30.77 -6.70
N GLN A 359 -13.90 31.14 -5.47
CA GLN A 359 -13.32 32.44 -5.12
C GLN A 359 -12.01 32.24 -4.37
N VAL A 360 -10.98 33.01 -4.73
CA VAL A 360 -9.69 33.04 -4.02
C VAL A 360 -9.43 34.48 -3.60
N PHE A 361 -9.16 34.67 -2.31
CA PHE A 361 -8.90 35.96 -1.70
C PHE A 361 -7.45 35.99 -1.18
N LEU A 362 -6.81 37.14 -1.32
CA LEU A 362 -5.62 37.50 -0.58
C LEU A 362 -6.04 37.97 0.80
N GLU A 363 -5.51 37.40 1.87
CA GLU A 363 -5.73 37.85 3.26
C GLU A 363 -4.51 38.57 3.84
#